data_AF-A0A2M7RT02-F1
#
_entry.id   AF-A0A2M7RT02-F1
#
_cell.length_a   1.000
_cell.length_b   1.000
_cell.length_c   1.000
_cell.angle_alpha   90.00
_cell.angle_beta   90.00
_cell.angle_gamma   90.00
#
_symmetry.space_group_name_H-M   'P 1'
#
loop_
_entity.id
_entity.type
_entity.pdbx_description
1 polymer ?
#
loop_
_entity_poly.entity_id
_entity_poly.type
_entity_poly.pdbx_seq_one_letter_code
_entity_poly.pdbx_strand_id
1 'polypeptide(L)'
;LNINDYSLSEIAKIVESDNAKILASFITSHPDSTKLEVTLKINKNEITRILSTFERFNYQITASYNETDYQVDLQNKYDEFMRFLNP
;
A
#
# COMPACT_ATOMS: atom_id res chain seq x y z
N LEU A 1 -8.69 -11.36 -2.21
CA LEU A 1 -8.48 -12.67 -1.55
C LEU A 1 -9.74 -13.50 -1.64
N ASN A 2 -9.69 -14.82 -1.47
CA ASN A 2 -10.91 -15.60 -1.24
C ASN A 2 -11.41 -15.37 0.20
N ILE A 3 -12.71 -15.48 0.45
CA ILE A 3 -13.31 -15.34 1.78
C ILE A 3 -12.73 -16.30 2.82
N ASN A 4 -12.33 -17.50 2.39
CA ASN A 4 -11.76 -18.53 3.28
C ASN A 4 -10.27 -18.29 3.60
N ASP A 5 -9.57 -17.51 2.78
CA ASP A 5 -8.13 -17.23 2.92
C ASP A 5 -7.88 -15.93 3.71
N TYR A 6 -8.94 -15.22 4.10
CA TYR A 6 -8.83 -13.95 4.79
C TYR A 6 -8.41 -14.13 6.25
N SER A 7 -7.31 -13.47 6.63
CA SER A 7 -6.85 -13.37 8.01
C SER A 7 -6.43 -11.94 8.33
N LEU A 8 -7.23 -11.24 9.13
CA LEU A 8 -6.88 -9.88 9.57
C LEU A 8 -5.59 -9.85 10.40
N SER A 9 -5.33 -10.90 11.19
CA SER A 9 -4.12 -10.98 12.01
C SER A 9 -2.86 -11.11 11.17
N GLU A 10 -2.92 -11.81 10.04
CA GLU A 10 -1.80 -11.89 9.09
C GLU A 10 -1.55 -10.53 8.42
N ILE A 11 -2.61 -9.89 7.93
CA ILE A 11 -2.55 -8.55 7.35
C ILE A 11 -1.97 -7.54 8.36
N ALA A 12 -2.43 -7.57 9.60
CA ALA A 12 -1.93 -6.72 10.68
C ALA A 12 -0.44 -6.96 10.93
N LYS A 13 -0.01 -8.22 11.00
CA LYS A 13 1.40 -8.57 11.19
C LYS A 13 2.29 -8.02 10.07
N ILE A 14 1.83 -8.05 8.83
CA ILE A 14 2.56 -7.46 7.69
C ILE A 14 2.73 -5.95 7.89
N VAL A 15 1.64 -5.23 8.21
CA VAL A 15 1.68 -3.78 8.41
C VAL A 15 2.57 -3.40 9.61
N GLU A 16 2.42 -4.10 10.73
CA GLU A 16 3.18 -3.84 11.96
C GLU A 16 4.67 -4.16 11.80
N SER A 17 5.04 -5.13 10.95
CA SER A 17 6.44 -5.46 10.66
C SER A 17 7.23 -4.32 9.99
N ASP A 18 6.53 -3.37 9.36
CA ASP A 18 7.13 -2.15 8.78
C ASP A 18 6.91 -0.91 9.67
N ASN A 19 6.74 -1.11 10.99
CA ASN A 19 6.51 -0.07 12.00
C ASN A 19 5.33 0.86 11.67
N ALA A 20 4.31 0.35 10.98
CA ALA A 20 3.07 1.05 10.71
C ALA A 20 1.93 0.50 11.59
N LYS A 21 0.87 1.30 11.74
CA LYS A 21 -0.35 0.98 12.48
C LYS A 21 -1.54 1.09 11.54
N ILE A 22 -2.45 0.13 11.65
CA ILE A 22 -3.75 0.19 10.98
C ILE A 22 -4.66 1.12 11.79
N LEU A 23 -5.11 2.21 11.16
CA LEU A 23 -6.05 3.17 11.72
C LEU A 23 -7.50 2.76 11.46
N ALA A 24 -7.76 2.14 10.31
CA ALA A 24 -9.05 1.60 9.95
C ALA A 24 -8.90 0.45 8.95
N SER A 25 -9.84 -0.50 9.01
CA SER A 25 -9.93 -1.60 8.06
C SER A 25 -11.39 -1.74 7.62
N PHE A 26 -11.59 -1.87 6.32
CA PHE A 26 -12.91 -2.07 5.71
C PHE A 26 -12.87 -3.32 4.84
N ILE A 27 -13.94 -4.10 4.87
CA ILE A 27 -14.10 -5.29 4.04
C ILE A 27 -15.28 -5.04 3.10
N THR A 28 -15.02 -5.23 1.80
CA THR A 28 -16.05 -5.19 0.77
C THR A 28 -16.14 -6.57 0.14
N SER A 29 -17.32 -7.19 0.26
CA SER A 29 -17.65 -8.45 -0.41
C SER A 29 -18.51 -8.18 -1.64
N HIS A 30 -18.35 -9.02 -2.65
CA HIS A 30 -19.14 -8.96 -3.87
C HIS A 30 -20.12 -10.14 -3.88
N PRO A 31 -21.44 -9.94 -4.10
CA PRO A 31 -22.43 -11.03 -4.03
C PRO A 31 -22.15 -12.17 -5.02
N ASP A 32 -21.59 -11.83 -6.19
CA ASP A 32 -21.37 -12.77 -7.30
C ASP A 32 -19.94 -13.35 -7.32
N SER A 33 -19.15 -13.13 -6.27
CA SER A 33 -17.74 -13.51 -6.24
C SER A 33 -17.30 -13.93 -4.85
N THR A 34 -16.48 -14.97 -4.78
CA THR A 34 -15.80 -15.35 -3.52
C THR A 34 -14.66 -14.40 -3.16
N LYS A 35 -14.42 -13.35 -3.96
CA LYS A 35 -13.38 -12.35 -3.72
C LYS A 35 -13.80 -11.35 -2.66
N LEU A 36 -12.96 -11.22 -1.65
CA LEU A 36 -12.95 -10.12 -0.69
C LEU A 36 -11.94 -9.06 -1.10
N GLU A 37 -12.37 -7.81 -0.98
CA GLU A 37 -11.52 -6.63 -1.00
C GLU A 37 -11.37 -6.11 0.43
N VAL A 38 -10.14 -5.76 0.78
CA VAL A 38 -9.79 -5.21 2.09
C VAL A 38 -9.14 -3.87 1.86
N THR A 39 -9.73 -2.82 2.42
CA THR A 39 -9.17 -1.47 2.38
C THR A 39 -8.59 -1.13 3.74
N LEU A 40 -7.32 -0.71 3.75
CA LEU A 40 -6.61 -0.35 4.97
C LEU A 40 -6.26 1.14 4.96
N LYS A 41 -6.58 1.83 6.05
CA LYS A 41 -6.01 3.15 6.35
C LYS A 41 -4.88 2.95 7.34
N ILE A 42 -3.68 3.43 7.01
CA ILE A 42 -2.48 3.26 7.82
C ILE A 42 -1.85 4.61 8.19
N ASN A 43 -1.12 4.66 9.31
CA ASN A 43 -0.53 5.89 9.84
C ASN A 43 0.85 6.24 9.23
N LYS A 44 1.09 5.84 7.98
CA LYS A 44 2.40 5.97 7.32
C LYS A 44 2.19 6.42 5.88
N ASN A 45 3.00 7.39 5.44
CA ASN A 45 2.95 7.94 4.08
C ASN A 45 3.79 7.11 3.10
N GLU A 46 4.95 6.62 3.55
CA GLU A 46 5.81 5.74 2.74
C GLU A 46 5.44 4.28 2.96
N ILE A 47 4.60 3.74 2.08
CA ILE A 47 4.02 2.39 2.22
C ILE A 47 4.57 1.41 1.18
N THR A 48 5.52 1.83 0.33
CA THR A 48 6.07 1.02 -0.76
C THR A 48 6.57 -0.34 -0.28
N ARG A 49 7.23 -0.40 0.89
CA ARG A 49 7.68 -1.66 1.51
C ARG A 49 6.52 -2.57 1.93
N ILE A 50 5.44 -1.98 2.43
CA ILE A 50 4.22 -2.70 2.82
C ILE A 50 3.57 -3.29 1.56
N LEU A 51 3.42 -2.50 0.50
CA LEU A 51 2.87 -2.95 -0.79
C LEU A 51 3.69 -4.11 -1.37
N SER A 52 5.02 -3.97 -1.46
CA SER A 52 5.88 -5.06 -1.95
C SER A 52 5.83 -6.31 -1.07
N THR A 53 5.59 -6.16 0.23
CA THR A 53 5.39 -7.31 1.12
C THR A 53 4.05 -7.98 0.85
N PHE A 54 2.97 -7.23 0.70
CA PHE A 54 1.68 -7.80 0.31
C PHE A 54 1.75 -8.58 -1.00
N GLU A 55 2.40 -8.03 -2.04
CA GLU A 55 2.62 -8.74 -3.30
C GLU A 55 3.40 -10.05 -3.12
N ARG A 56 4.45 -10.06 -2.28
CA ARG A 56 5.23 -11.26 -1.94
C ARG A 56 4.40 -12.36 -1.25
N PHE A 57 3.38 -11.97 -0.51
CA PHE A 57 2.44 -12.89 0.14
C PHE A 57 1.24 -13.21 -0.78
N ASN A 58 1.33 -12.89 -2.07
CA ASN A 58 0.30 -13.12 -3.09
C ASN A 58 -1.02 -12.36 -2.85
N TYR A 59 -0.97 -11.22 -2.14
CA TYR A 59 -2.09 -10.28 -2.10
C TYR A 59 -2.10 -9.47 -3.39
N GLN A 60 -3.27 -9.36 -4.03
CA GLN A 60 -3.46 -8.50 -5.19
C GLN A 60 -3.76 -7.08 -4.71
N ILE A 61 -2.93 -6.11 -5.13
CA ILE A 61 -3.15 -4.69 -4.84
C ILE A 61 -4.08 -4.10 -5.90
N THR A 62 -5.29 -3.72 -5.51
CA THR A 62 -6.25 -3.06 -6.42
C THR A 62 -5.94 -1.57 -6.57
N ALA A 63 -5.60 -0.89 -5.48
CA ALA A 63 -5.25 0.52 -5.47
C ALA A 63 -4.42 0.84 -4.22
N SER A 64 -3.57 1.87 -4.33
CA SER A 64 -2.88 2.47 -3.19
C SER A 64 -2.99 3.99 -3.29
N TYR A 65 -3.22 4.64 -2.15
CA TYR A 65 -3.38 6.08 -2.06
C TYR A 65 -2.48 6.58 -0.94
N ASN A 66 -1.37 7.24 -1.30
CA ASN A 66 -0.58 8.00 -0.36
C ASN A 66 -0.79 9.48 -0.64
N GLU A 67 -1.03 10.24 0.42
CA GLU A 67 -1.35 11.66 0.35
C GLU A 67 -0.12 12.56 0.14
N THR A 68 1.02 11.99 -0.29
CA THR A 68 2.24 12.77 -0.58
C THR A 68 2.88 12.33 -1.88
N ASP A 69 2.84 13.25 -2.85
CA ASP A 69 4.03 13.69 -3.58
C ASP A 69 4.82 12.69 -4.44
N TYR A 70 4.26 11.57 -4.93
CA TYR A 70 5.00 10.79 -5.96
C TYR A 70 5.39 11.65 -7.17
N GLN A 71 4.46 12.49 -7.65
CA GLN A 71 4.75 13.43 -8.75
C GLN A 71 5.71 14.54 -8.33
N VAL A 72 5.60 15.05 -7.10
CA VAL A 72 6.45 16.13 -6.60
C VAL A 72 7.87 15.63 -6.29
N ASP A 73 8.02 14.42 -5.75
CA ASP A 73 9.30 13.73 -5.56
C ASP A 73 9.96 13.40 -6.90
N LEU A 74 9.18 12.94 -7.89
CA LEU A 74 9.68 12.72 -9.25
C LEU A 74 10.14 14.03 -9.90
N GLN A 75 9.38 15.11 -9.72
CA GLN A 75 9.74 16.45 -10.21
C GLN A 75 11.01 16.97 -9.52
N ASN A 76 11.11 16.85 -8.20
CA ASN A 76 12.28 17.27 -7.43
C ASN A 76 13.55 16.52 -7.87
N LYS A 77 13.47 15.20 -8.09
CA LYS A 77 14.59 14.38 -8.60
C LYS A 77 15.00 14.78 -10.02
N TYR A 78 14.02 15.10 -10.87
CA TYR A 78 14.28 15.61 -12.21
C TYR A 78 14.99 16.97 -12.16
N ASP A 79 14.50 17.89 -11.32
CA ASP A 79 15.08 19.24 -11.19
C ASP A 79 16.50 19.19 -10.62
N GLU A 80 16.77 18.32 -9.63
CA GLU A 80 18.13 18.07 -9.12
C GLU A 80 19.06 17.53 -10.21
N PHE A 81 18.59 16.58 -11.01
CA PHE A 81 19.36 16.04 -12.12
C PHE A 81 19.68 17.11 -13.18
N MET A 82 18.72 17.95 -13.54
CA MET A 82 18.93 19.03 -14.51
C MET A 82 19.90 20.11 -14.01
N ARG A 83 19.86 20.45 -12.71
CA ARG A 83 20.85 21.33 -12.08
C ARG A 83 22.26 20.75 -12.09
N PHE A 84 22.39 19.44 -11.95
CA PHE A 84 23.69 18.77 -12.05
C PHE A 84 24.26 18.81 -13.48
N LEU A 85 23.39 18.69 -14.50
CA LEU A 85 23.79 18.71 -15.91
C LEU A 85 24.10 20.11 -16.46
N ASN A 86 23.43 21.14 -15.94
CA ASN A 86 23.63 22.54 -16.36
C ASN A 86 23.81 23.43 -15.11
N PRO A 87 25.06 23.67 -14.68
CA PRO A 87 25.34 24.59 -13.57
C PRO A 87 25.13 26.07 -13.94
#